data_AF-A0A9D5VYI4-F1
#
_entry.id   AF-A0A9D5VYI4-F1
#
_cell.length_a   1.000
_cell.length_b   1.000
_cell.length_c   1.000
_cell.angle_alpha   90.00
_cell.angle_beta   90.00
_cell.angle_gamma   90.00
#
_symmetry.space_group_name_H-M   'P 1'
#
loop_
_entity.id
_entity.type
_entity.pdbx_description
1 polymer ?
#
loop_
_entity_poly.entity_id
_entity_poly.type
_entity_poly.pdbx_seq_one_letter_code
_entity_poly.pdbx_strand_id
1 'polypeptide(L)'
;MHNHNADGCPSCSSIKPTAPENPTDYRLTHWPIQINLMGTVVPFIQNADLLIAADCTAFAALNFHERFLKNKKVLIGCPKLDNSQNYIEKFTEIFSQNPIQKVTCLRMEVPCCGGMTAILKEAITRSKHSIPMTEIIIGVKGDLLSEKSILR
;
A
#
# COMPACT_ATOMS: atom_id res chain seq x y z
N MET A 1 -29.40 13.73 -22.06
CA MET A 1 -29.11 13.24 -20.70
C MET A 1 -28.49 11.85 -20.83
N HIS A 2 -27.16 11.77 -20.92
CA HIS A 2 -26.46 10.50 -20.96
C HIS A 2 -25.94 10.18 -19.56
N ASN A 3 -26.46 9.10 -19.01
CA ASN A 3 -26.15 8.58 -17.69
C ASN A 3 -24.74 7.95 -17.74
N HIS A 4 -23.76 8.58 -17.12
CA HIS A 4 -22.44 7.97 -16.91
C HIS A 4 -22.54 6.92 -15.81
N ASN A 5 -22.91 5.70 -16.20
CA ASN A 5 -22.58 4.54 -15.36
C ASN A 5 -21.06 4.48 -15.25
N ALA A 6 -20.57 4.61 -14.02
CA ALA A 6 -19.20 4.32 -13.67
C ALA A 6 -18.97 2.81 -13.77
N ASP A 7 -18.85 2.31 -15.00
CA ASP A 7 -18.31 0.98 -15.28
C ASP A 7 -16.83 1.04 -14.91
N GLY A 8 -16.57 0.69 -13.65
CA GLY A 8 -15.24 0.71 -13.05
C GLY A 8 -14.25 -0.10 -13.89
N CYS A 9 -13.02 0.38 -13.97
CA CYS A 9 -11.92 -0.32 -14.64
C CYS A 9 -11.90 -1.79 -14.18
N PRO A 10 -12.10 -2.78 -15.06
CA PRO A 10 -12.21 -4.19 -14.67
C PRO A 10 -10.95 -4.69 -13.95
N SER A 11 -9.79 -4.04 -14.23
CA SER A 11 -8.52 -4.29 -13.56
C SER A 11 -8.43 -3.73 -12.13
N CYS A 12 -9.41 -2.98 -11.62
CA CYS A 12 -9.41 -2.42 -10.25
C CYS A 12 -10.65 -2.88 -9.46
N SER A 13 -11.14 -4.09 -9.76
CA SER A 13 -12.33 -4.63 -9.11
C SER A 13 -12.05 -4.93 -7.64
N SER A 14 -12.81 -4.31 -6.74
CA SER A 14 -12.83 -4.78 -5.35
C SER A 14 -13.36 -6.21 -5.33
N ILE A 15 -12.58 -7.14 -4.81
CA ILE A 15 -13.13 -8.42 -4.37
C ILE A 15 -14.21 -8.04 -3.37
N LYS A 16 -15.47 -8.41 -3.64
CA LYS A 16 -16.57 -8.15 -2.70
C LYS A 16 -16.13 -8.69 -1.34
N PRO A 17 -15.95 -7.82 -0.33
CA PRO A 17 -15.73 -8.32 1.00
C PRO A 17 -17.00 -9.08 1.36
N THR A 18 -16.92 -10.39 1.51
CA THR A 18 -17.87 -11.06 2.41
C THR A 18 -17.65 -10.39 3.74
N ALA A 19 -18.69 -9.75 4.30
CA ALA A 19 -18.61 -9.18 5.65
C ALA A 19 -17.90 -10.19 6.56
N PRO A 20 -16.98 -9.77 7.44
CA PRO A 20 -16.25 -10.71 8.26
C PRO A 20 -17.26 -11.45 9.15
N GLU A 21 -17.63 -12.66 8.76
CA GLU A 21 -18.44 -13.56 9.59
C GLU A 21 -17.66 -13.94 10.85
N ASN A 22 -16.33 -13.78 10.82
CA ASN A 22 -15.41 -14.03 11.91
C ASN A 22 -14.48 -12.81 12.18
N PRO A 23 -14.32 -12.36 13.44
CA PRO A 23 -13.39 -11.28 13.84
C PRO A 23 -11.91 -11.51 13.53
N THR A 24 -11.57 -12.74 13.10
CA THR A 24 -10.23 -13.23 12.76
C THR A 24 -10.00 -13.32 11.25
N ASP A 25 -10.96 -12.87 10.43
CA ASP A 25 -10.80 -12.86 8.98
C ASP A 25 -9.96 -11.67 8.51
N TYR A 26 -8.67 -11.92 8.32
CA TYR A 26 -7.68 -10.95 7.82
C TYR A 26 -7.27 -11.22 6.37
N ARG A 27 -8.17 -11.83 5.59
CA ARG A 27 -7.92 -12.09 4.16
C ARG A 27 -7.87 -10.80 3.34
N LEU A 28 -7.31 -10.93 2.15
CA LEU A 28 -7.22 -9.84 1.20
C LEU A 28 -8.63 -9.36 0.77
N THR A 29 -8.85 -8.05 0.72
CA THR A 29 -10.16 -7.43 0.45
C THR A 29 -10.24 -6.71 -0.89
N HIS A 30 -9.23 -6.83 -1.74
CA HIS A 30 -9.18 -6.19 -3.05
C HIS A 30 -8.17 -6.87 -3.97
N TRP A 31 -8.30 -6.67 -5.29
CA TRP A 31 -7.32 -7.12 -6.28
C TRP A 31 -7.30 -6.16 -7.47
N PRO A 32 -6.16 -5.96 -8.15
CA PRO A 32 -4.82 -6.49 -7.88
C PRO A 32 -4.10 -5.72 -6.78
N ILE A 33 -3.09 -6.37 -6.20
CA ILE A 33 -2.26 -5.79 -5.13
C ILE A 33 -0.88 -5.35 -5.63
N GLN A 34 -0.50 -5.67 -6.86
CA GLN A 34 0.80 -5.28 -7.41
C GLN A 34 0.79 -3.79 -7.77
N ILE A 35 1.76 -3.02 -7.26
CA ILE A 35 1.86 -1.56 -7.52
C ILE A 35 1.82 -1.28 -9.02
N ASN A 36 2.56 -2.04 -9.83
CA ASN A 36 2.60 -1.87 -11.28
C ASN A 36 1.25 -2.14 -11.98
N LEU A 37 0.41 -3.03 -11.44
CA LEU A 37 -0.89 -3.37 -12.02
C LEU A 37 -2.00 -2.39 -11.61
N MET A 38 -1.78 -1.58 -10.58
CA MET A 38 -2.80 -0.68 -10.07
C MET A 38 -3.01 0.54 -10.98
N GLY A 39 -4.25 0.98 -11.18
CA GLY A 39 -4.52 2.31 -11.74
C GLY A 39 -4.16 3.43 -10.75
N THR A 40 -4.30 4.69 -11.17
CA THR A 40 -4.08 5.85 -10.28
C THR A 40 -5.37 6.43 -9.70
N VAL A 41 -6.52 6.15 -10.31
CA VAL A 41 -7.86 6.43 -9.76
C VAL A 41 -8.46 5.12 -9.24
N VAL A 42 -8.52 4.96 -7.92
CA VAL A 42 -8.84 3.66 -7.29
C VAL A 42 -9.87 3.87 -6.17
N PRO A 43 -11.17 3.73 -6.46
CA PRO A 43 -12.22 4.08 -5.50
C PRO A 43 -12.13 3.34 -4.14
N PHE A 44 -11.64 2.10 -4.12
CA PHE A 44 -11.65 1.28 -2.90
C PHE A 44 -10.54 1.59 -1.89
N ILE A 45 -9.55 2.42 -2.26
CA ILE A 45 -8.51 2.90 -1.33
C ILE A 45 -8.83 4.31 -0.80
N GLN A 46 -9.93 4.93 -1.23
CA GLN A 46 -10.35 6.22 -0.69
C GLN A 46 -10.67 6.09 0.81
N ASN A 47 -10.11 7.02 1.58
CA ASN A 47 -10.15 7.06 3.05
C ASN A 47 -9.60 5.81 3.73
N ALA A 48 -8.78 5.01 3.03
CA ALA A 48 -8.21 3.79 3.59
C ALA A 48 -6.88 4.04 4.31
N ASP A 49 -6.58 3.14 5.24
CA ASP A 49 -5.21 2.86 5.68
C ASP A 49 -4.50 2.05 4.58
N LEU A 50 -3.49 2.66 3.96
CA LEU A 50 -2.73 2.04 2.87
C LEU A 50 -1.46 1.39 3.42
N LEU A 51 -1.30 0.09 3.18
CA LEU A 51 -0.08 -0.67 3.44
C LEU A 51 0.71 -0.81 2.13
N ILE A 52 1.90 -0.23 2.07
CA ILE A 52 2.86 -0.46 0.99
C ILE A 52 3.90 -1.44 1.51
N ALA A 53 3.85 -2.68 1.05
CA ALA A 53 4.71 -3.75 1.55
C ALA A 53 5.72 -4.20 0.49
N ALA A 54 6.98 -4.36 0.87
CA ALA A 54 7.94 -5.05 0.01
C ALA A 54 7.54 -6.51 -0.18
N ASP A 55 7.64 -7.06 -1.39
CA ASP A 55 7.14 -8.41 -1.73
C ASP A 55 7.59 -9.51 -0.74
N CYS A 56 8.85 -9.46 -0.32
CA CYS A 56 9.44 -10.44 0.60
C CYS A 56 8.88 -10.38 2.02
N THR A 57 8.27 -9.26 2.45
CA THR A 57 7.79 -9.10 3.83
C THR A 57 6.62 -10.02 4.16
N ALA A 58 5.77 -10.34 3.19
CA ALA A 58 4.66 -11.28 3.37
C ALA A 58 5.12 -12.70 3.67
N PHE A 59 6.30 -13.08 3.14
CA PHE A 59 6.90 -14.40 3.35
C PHE A 59 7.84 -14.45 4.56
N ALA A 60 8.45 -13.32 4.92
CA ALA A 60 9.38 -13.24 6.05
C ALA A 60 8.66 -13.03 7.38
N ALA A 61 7.63 -12.18 7.42
CA ALA A 61 7.02 -11.77 8.68
C ALA A 61 5.96 -12.76 9.17
N LEU A 62 6.11 -13.23 10.41
CA LEU A 62 5.12 -14.08 11.06
C LEU A 62 3.78 -13.36 11.19
N ASN A 63 2.67 -14.07 10.92
CA ASN A 63 1.29 -13.57 11.00
C ASN A 63 1.06 -12.26 10.21
N PHE A 64 1.62 -12.16 9.00
CA PHE A 64 1.55 -10.95 8.17
C PHE A 64 0.13 -10.37 8.05
N HIS A 65 -0.85 -11.24 7.78
CA HIS A 65 -2.24 -10.85 7.59
C HIS A 65 -2.83 -10.18 8.84
N GLU A 66 -2.63 -10.81 10.00
CA GLU A 66 -3.14 -10.29 11.27
C GLU A 66 -2.41 -9.03 11.71
N ARG A 67 -1.08 -9.01 11.60
CA ARG A 67 -0.23 -7.93 12.14
C ARG A 67 -0.21 -6.68 11.27
N PHE A 68 -0.20 -6.85 9.95
CA PHE A 68 0.03 -5.74 9.03
C PHE A 68 -1.14 -5.49 8.09
N LEU A 69 -1.79 -6.54 7.57
CA LEU A 69 -2.88 -6.37 6.59
C LEU A 69 -4.22 -5.99 7.24
N LYS A 70 -4.46 -6.41 8.48
CA LYS A 70 -5.72 -6.20 9.20
C LYS A 70 -6.19 -4.74 9.08
N ASN A 71 -7.39 -4.56 8.55
CA ASN A 71 -8.05 -3.26 8.32
C ASN A 71 -7.33 -2.31 7.34
N LYS A 72 -6.38 -2.81 6.54
CA LYS A 72 -5.63 -2.02 5.54
C LYS A 72 -5.90 -2.48 4.12
N LYS A 73 -5.69 -1.58 3.16
CA LYS A 73 -5.57 -1.90 1.74
C LYS A 73 -4.09 -2.04 1.40
N VAL A 74 -3.68 -3.19 0.89
CA VAL A 74 -2.27 -3.47 0.59
C VAL A 74 -1.92 -3.23 -0.87
N LEU A 75 -0.77 -2.62 -1.12
CA LEU A 75 -0.06 -2.68 -2.40
C LEU A 75 1.35 -3.24 -2.15
N ILE A 76 1.82 -4.07 -3.05
CA ILE A 76 3.12 -4.74 -2.97
C ILE A 76 4.00 -4.45 -4.18
N GLY A 77 5.31 -4.40 -3.94
CA GLY A 77 6.32 -4.33 -4.99
C GLY A 77 7.73 -4.31 -4.44
N CYS A 78 8.73 -4.40 -5.32
CA CYS A 78 10.14 -4.47 -4.96
C CYS A 78 10.91 -3.36 -5.69
N PRO A 79 11.33 -2.28 -5.00
CA PRO A 79 11.99 -1.14 -5.65
C PRO A 79 13.33 -1.49 -6.33
N LYS A 80 13.90 -2.69 -6.09
CA LYS A 80 15.07 -3.19 -6.82
C LYS A 80 14.73 -3.80 -8.18
N LEU A 81 13.54 -4.38 -8.32
CA LEU A 81 13.08 -5.02 -9.55
C LEU A 81 12.29 -4.05 -10.43
N ASP A 82 11.81 -2.96 -9.82
CA ASP A 82 10.96 -1.96 -10.44
C ASP A 82 11.69 -0.65 -10.71
N ASN A 83 11.08 0.22 -11.51
CA ASN A 83 11.59 1.56 -11.76
C ASN A 83 11.13 2.52 -10.66
N SER A 84 12.06 2.98 -9.83
CA SER A 84 11.81 3.92 -8.73
C SER A 84 11.13 5.23 -9.17
N GLN A 85 11.50 5.77 -10.33
CA GLN A 85 10.91 7.01 -10.84
C GLN A 85 9.43 6.79 -11.20
N ASN A 86 9.11 5.67 -11.84
CA ASN A 86 7.73 5.31 -12.15
C ASN A 86 6.89 5.16 -10.87
N TYR A 87 7.48 4.62 -9.79
CA TYR A 87 6.78 4.54 -8.50
C TYR A 87 6.52 5.92 -7.89
N ILE A 88 7.47 6.85 -7.96
CA ILE A 88 7.27 8.22 -7.45
C ILE A 88 6.11 8.89 -8.19
N GLU A 89 6.11 8.84 -9.52
CA GLU A 89 5.05 9.44 -10.35
C GLU A 89 3.69 8.80 -10.06
N LYS A 90 3.65 7.46 -10.04
CA LYS A 90 2.41 6.71 -9.78
C LYS A 90 1.84 6.98 -8.40
N PHE A 91 2.65 6.97 -7.35
CA PHE A 91 2.18 7.28 -6.00
C PHE A 91 1.80 8.75 -5.86
N THR A 92 2.49 9.67 -6.55
CA THR A 92 2.09 11.09 -6.58
C THR A 92 0.67 11.21 -7.11
N GLU A 93 0.37 10.58 -8.25
CA GLU A 93 -0.98 10.57 -8.81
C GLU A 93 -2.00 9.89 -7.89
N ILE A 94 -1.68 8.72 -7.34
CA ILE A 94 -2.57 8.01 -6.40
C ILE A 94 -2.93 8.91 -5.22
N PHE A 95 -1.95 9.57 -4.59
CA PHE A 95 -2.17 10.43 -3.44
C PHE A 95 -2.89 11.74 -3.79
N SER A 96 -2.74 12.24 -5.01
CA SER A 96 -3.48 13.42 -5.48
C SER A 96 -4.93 13.11 -5.88
N GLN A 97 -5.22 11.90 -6.37
CA GLN A 97 -6.54 11.53 -6.86
C GLN A 97 -7.41 10.83 -5.81
N ASN A 98 -6.82 10.33 -4.73
CA ASN A 98 -7.53 9.56 -3.71
C ASN A 98 -7.17 10.10 -2.31
N PRO A 99 -8.14 10.52 -1.48
CA PRO A 99 -7.85 10.84 -0.09
C PRO A 99 -7.37 9.57 0.63
N ILE A 100 -6.18 9.59 1.21
CA ILE A 100 -5.62 8.46 1.98
C ILE A 100 -5.53 8.85 3.45
N GLN A 101 -5.97 7.96 4.35
CA GLN A 101 -5.96 8.24 5.78
C GLN A 101 -4.55 8.16 6.38
N LYS A 102 -3.82 7.10 6.04
CA LYS A 102 -2.48 6.82 6.54
C LYS A 102 -1.73 5.92 5.57
N VAL A 103 -0.43 6.14 5.42
CA VAL A 103 0.47 5.24 4.70
C VAL A 103 1.37 4.49 5.69
N THR A 104 1.47 3.17 5.52
CA THR A 104 2.43 2.33 6.24
C THR A 104 3.38 1.70 5.23
N CYS A 105 4.67 2.01 5.31
CA CYS A 105 5.71 1.38 4.52
C CYS A 105 6.30 0.21 5.30
N LEU A 106 5.98 -1.02 4.90
CA LEU A 106 6.53 -2.24 5.49
C LEU A 106 7.65 -2.75 4.59
N ARG A 107 8.88 -2.69 5.08
CA ARG A 107 10.06 -3.05 4.30
C ARG A 107 11.00 -3.96 5.07
N MET A 108 11.88 -4.64 4.34
CA MET A 108 13.00 -5.35 4.96
C MET A 108 14.12 -4.38 5.37
N GLU A 109 15.00 -4.82 6.26
CA GLU A 109 16.20 -4.08 6.69
C GLU A 109 17.22 -3.86 5.57
N VAL A 110 17.19 -4.74 4.55
CA VAL A 110 18.14 -4.70 3.44
C VAL A 110 18.04 -3.41 2.62
N PRO A 111 19.17 -2.91 2.08
CA PRO A 111 19.23 -1.59 1.45
C PRO A 111 18.33 -1.48 0.22
N CYS A 112 18.09 -2.58 -0.49
CA CYS A 112 17.18 -2.57 -1.63
C CYS A 112 15.78 -2.09 -1.26
N CYS A 113 15.22 -2.48 -0.10
CA CYS A 113 13.88 -2.08 0.29
C CYS A 113 13.82 -0.65 0.88
N GLY A 114 14.96 -0.07 1.28
CA GLY A 114 15.03 1.31 1.76
C GLY A 114 14.61 2.36 0.73
N GLY A 115 14.73 2.04 -0.57
CA GLY A 115 14.27 2.90 -1.66
C GLY A 115 12.76 3.18 -1.62
N MET A 116 11.94 2.22 -1.16
CA MET A 116 10.48 2.39 -1.07
C MET A 116 10.10 3.51 -0.10
N THR A 117 10.81 3.62 1.03
CA THR A 117 10.58 4.69 2.00
C THR A 117 10.85 6.07 1.38
N ALA A 118 11.92 6.22 0.59
CA ALA A 118 12.24 7.46 -0.09
C ALA A 118 11.20 7.81 -1.18
N ILE A 119 10.81 6.82 -1.99
CA ILE A 119 9.78 6.93 -3.02
C ILE A 119 8.47 7.47 -2.43
N LEU A 120 8.00 6.89 -1.33
CA LEU A 120 6.73 7.28 -0.72
C LEU A 120 6.78 8.69 -0.12
N LYS A 121 7.88 9.07 0.55
CA LYS A 121 8.04 10.44 1.07
C LYS A 121 8.00 11.47 -0.05
N GLU A 122 8.71 11.20 -1.13
CA GLU A 122 8.76 12.09 -2.28
C GLU A 122 7.38 12.22 -2.92
N ALA A 123 6.69 11.10 -3.13
CA ALA A 123 5.34 11.09 -3.69
C ALA A 123 4.33 11.85 -2.82
N ILE A 124 4.34 11.67 -1.49
CA ILE A 124 3.48 12.42 -0.56
C ILE A 124 3.78 13.92 -0.69
N THR A 125 5.07 14.30 -0.66
CA THR A 125 5.49 15.71 -0.80
C THR A 125 5.00 16.32 -2.12
N ARG A 126 5.17 15.61 -3.23
CA ARG A 126 4.74 16.06 -4.57
C ARG A 126 3.22 16.13 -4.71
N SER A 127 2.48 15.25 -4.03
CA SER A 127 1.03 15.24 -4.05
C SER A 127 0.40 16.48 -3.39
N LYS A 128 1.18 17.22 -2.59
CA LYS A 128 0.75 18.37 -1.78
C LYS A 128 -0.33 18.03 -0.73
N HIS A 129 -0.50 16.75 -0.41
CA HIS A 129 -1.36 16.28 0.67
C HIS A 129 -0.56 15.99 1.93
N SER A 130 -1.15 16.25 3.09
CA SER A 130 -0.59 15.88 4.39
C SER A 130 -1.06 14.48 4.75
N ILE A 131 -0.26 13.46 4.43
CA ILE A 131 -0.59 12.06 4.70
C ILE A 131 0.39 11.53 5.76
N PRO A 132 -0.09 11.16 6.97
CA PRO A 132 0.75 10.54 7.98
C PRO A 132 1.39 9.25 7.44
N MET A 133 2.68 9.08 7.71
CA MET A 133 3.46 7.94 7.22
C MET A 133 4.18 7.24 8.36
N THR A 134 4.00 5.92 8.47
CA THR A 134 4.77 5.05 9.38
C THR A 134 5.69 4.13 8.57
N GLU A 135 6.94 3.96 9.00
CA GLU A 135 7.87 2.97 8.48
C GLU A 135 8.00 1.81 9.47
N ILE A 136 7.87 0.59 8.96
CA ILE A 136 8.08 -0.66 9.71
C ILE A 136 9.20 -1.45 9.01
N ILE A 137 10.21 -1.85 9.79
CA ILE A 137 11.38 -2.58 9.30
C ILE A 137 11.37 -4.00 9.85
N ILE A 138 11.40 -4.97 8.93
CA ILE A 138 11.51 -6.41 9.21
C ILE A 138 12.94 -6.88 8.95
N GLY A 139 13.53 -7.60 9.89
CA GLY A 139 14.84 -8.23 9.73
C GLY A 139 14.81 -9.37 8.72
N VAL A 140 15.96 -9.76 8.17
CA VAL A 140 16.04 -10.89 7.23
C VAL A 140 15.57 -12.22 7.82
N LYS A 141 15.47 -12.32 9.14
CA LYS A 141 14.93 -13.48 9.87
C LYS A 141 13.44 -13.37 10.19
N GLY A 142 12.78 -12.29 9.78
CA GLY A 142 11.33 -12.08 9.98
C GLY A 142 10.94 -11.36 11.28
N ASP A 143 11.92 -10.96 12.09
CA ASP A 143 11.72 -10.21 13.32
C ASP A 143 11.43 -8.73 13.07
N LEU A 144 10.66 -8.11 13.97
CA LEU A 144 10.36 -6.68 13.90
C LEU A 144 11.53 -5.90 14.52
N LEU A 145 12.22 -5.10 13.71
CA LEU A 145 13.39 -4.33 14.15
C LEU A 145 13.04 -2.90 14.55
N SER A 146 12.08 -2.27 13.86
CA SER A 146 11.74 -0.86 14.10
C SER A 146 10.35 -0.53 13.57
N GLU A 147 9.65 0.35 14.29
CA GLU A 147 8.42 1.03 13.84
C GLU A 147 8.53 2.51 14.18
N LYS A 148 8.44 3.40 13.18
CA LYS A 148 8.66 4.84 13.36
C LYS A 148 7.66 5.66 12.55
N SER A 149 7.08 6.69 13.16
CA SER A 149 6.34 7.72 12.43
C SER A 149 7.32 8.65 11.75
N ILE A 150 7.23 8.76 10.42
CA ILE A 150 8.17 9.53 9.61
C ILE A 150 7.57 10.86 9.15
N LEU A 151 6.27 10.86 8.83
CA LEU A 151 5.48 12.06 8.57
C LEU A 151 4.31 12.04 9.54
N ARG A 152 4.03 13.18 10.17
CA ARG A 152 2.93 13.36 11.12
C ARG A 152 1.87 14.27 10.52
#